data_AF-A0A8H6YJU1-F1
#
_entry.id   AF-A0A8H6YJU1-F1
#
_cell.length_a   1.000
_cell.length_b   1.000
_cell.length_c   1.000
_cell.angle_alpha   90.00
_cell.angle_beta   90.00
_cell.angle_gamma   90.00
#
_symmetry.space_group_name_H-M   'P 1'
#
loop_
_entity.id
_entity.type
_entity.pdbx_description
1 polymer ?
#
loop_
_entity_poly.entity_id
_entity_poly.type
_entity_poly.pdbx_seq_one_letter_code
_entity_poly.pdbx_strand_id
1 'polypeptide(L)'
;MRLQLCSILALPLLQALASQGDQIIMDAGAAHQSMQPTLADLLTIESSTSIFYSYARELTLSNMFSDSNKAITVFVPTNKAVMALSRKPHQGPAPVDDGIVITDEEFDSQSKANVEKWVSAHIVPQSSIDFTQTYTRLDGKSISFAPSKKADSNTPEWSRVVIGDNVHIIAKREASNGVLYLIDGTISFD
;
A
#
# COMPACT_ATOMS: atom_id res chain seq x y z
N MET A 1 -60.36 -52.14 0.99
CA MET A 1 -60.05 -53.58 1.11
C MET A 1 -59.34 -53.99 -0.17
N ARG A 2 -58.08 -54.48 -0.07
CA ARG A 2 -57.31 -55.18 -1.13
C ARG A 2 -56.89 -54.34 -2.35
N LEU A 3 -55.79 -54.57 -3.05
CA LEU A 3 -54.48 -55.19 -2.80
C LEU A 3 -53.62 -54.77 -4.03
N GLN A 4 -52.32 -54.63 -3.82
CA GLN A 4 -51.17 -54.64 -4.76
C GLN A 4 -51.40 -54.83 -6.27
N LEU A 5 -50.57 -54.17 -7.10
CA LEU A 5 -49.54 -54.87 -7.88
C LEU A 5 -48.51 -53.92 -8.52
N CYS A 6 -47.25 -54.34 -8.38
CA CYS A 6 -46.03 -53.77 -8.93
C CYS A 6 -46.05 -53.69 -10.47
N SER A 7 -45.39 -52.68 -11.03
CA SER A 7 -44.76 -52.82 -12.35
C SER A 7 -43.49 -51.99 -12.42
N ILE A 8 -42.41 -52.72 -12.63
CA ILE A 8 -41.03 -52.29 -12.82
C ILE A 8 -40.91 -51.86 -14.28
N LEU A 9 -40.39 -50.65 -14.54
CA LEU A 9 -39.96 -50.25 -15.87
C LEU A 9 -38.56 -49.65 -15.79
N ALA A 10 -37.64 -50.41 -16.37
CA ALA A 10 -36.21 -50.17 -16.46
C ALA A 10 -35.91 -48.90 -17.27
N LEU A 11 -35.01 -48.05 -16.76
CA LEU A 11 -34.40 -46.98 -17.55
C LEU A 11 -33.20 -47.53 -18.35
N PRO A 12 -33.06 -47.17 -19.64
CA PRO A 12 -31.88 -47.52 -20.42
C PRO A 12 -30.71 -46.62 -20.03
N LEU A 13 -29.57 -47.28 -19.82
CA LEU A 13 -28.26 -46.70 -19.57
C LEU A 13 -27.75 -46.06 -20.89
N LEU A 14 -27.75 -44.73 -20.99
CA LEU A 14 -26.99 -44.05 -22.04
C LEU A 14 -25.54 -43.88 -21.57
N GLN A 15 -24.64 -44.65 -22.17
CA GLN A 15 -23.19 -44.46 -22.03
C GLN A 15 -22.78 -43.24 -22.88
N ALA A 16 -22.45 -42.14 -22.22
CA ALA A 16 -21.70 -41.06 -22.86
C ALA A 16 -20.20 -41.43 -22.83
N LEU A 17 -19.61 -41.67 -24.00
CA LEU A 17 -18.17 -41.70 -24.20
C LEU A 17 -17.65 -40.27 -24.02
N ALA A 18 -17.14 -39.94 -22.84
CA ALA A 18 -16.33 -38.75 -22.63
C ALA A 18 -14.86 -39.10 -22.92
N SER A 19 -14.32 -38.41 -23.92
CA SER A 19 -12.95 -38.43 -24.39
C SER A 19 -11.93 -38.31 -23.24
N GLN A 20 -10.95 -39.21 -23.22
CA GLN A 20 -9.72 -39.11 -22.44
C GLN A 20 -8.97 -37.84 -22.86
N GLY A 21 -9.15 -36.77 -22.09
CA GLY A 21 -8.18 -35.68 -22.03
C GLY A 21 -7.29 -35.91 -20.82
N ASP A 22 -5.98 -36.02 -21.05
CA ASP A 22 -4.93 -36.11 -20.03
C ASP A 22 -5.19 -35.16 -18.86
N GLN A 23 -5.69 -35.69 -17.74
CA GLN A 23 -5.57 -35.02 -16.47
C GLN A 23 -4.18 -35.31 -15.92
N ILE A 24 -3.26 -34.39 -16.16
CA ILE A 24 -2.01 -34.32 -15.43
C ILE A 24 -2.38 -34.07 -13.96
N ILE A 25 -2.23 -35.09 -13.13
CA ILE A 25 -2.24 -34.99 -11.68
C ILE A 25 -1.00 -34.17 -11.31
N MET A 26 -1.17 -32.86 -11.08
CA MET A 26 -0.12 -32.06 -10.48
C MET A 26 0.00 -32.46 -9.02
N ASP A 27 1.11 -33.14 -8.74
CA ASP A 27 1.65 -33.48 -7.44
C ASP A 27 1.52 -32.31 -6.45
N ALA A 28 0.73 -32.53 -5.39
CA ALA A 28 0.51 -31.59 -4.28
C ALA A 28 1.69 -31.62 -3.30
N GLY A 29 2.89 -31.37 -3.82
CA GLY A 29 4.16 -31.57 -3.13
C GLY A 29 5.15 -30.42 -3.27
N ALA A 30 4.69 -29.20 -3.57
CA ALA A 30 5.51 -28.00 -3.40
C ALA A 30 4.96 -27.20 -2.23
N ALA A 31 5.71 -27.15 -1.14
CA ALA A 31 5.46 -26.22 -0.05
C ALA A 31 5.25 -24.82 -0.64
N HIS A 32 4.02 -24.31 -0.55
CA HIS A 32 3.70 -22.92 -0.84
C HIS A 32 4.38 -22.12 0.28
N GLN A 33 5.68 -21.86 0.14
CA GLN A 33 6.30 -20.79 0.90
C GLN A 33 5.55 -19.54 0.48
N SER A 34 4.68 -19.05 1.35
CA SER A 34 4.02 -17.76 1.16
C SER A 34 5.14 -16.72 1.13
N MET A 35 5.68 -16.47 -0.06
CA MET A 35 6.70 -15.46 -0.28
C MET A 35 6.03 -14.15 0.12
N GLN A 36 6.52 -13.53 1.19
CA GLN A 36 5.91 -12.30 1.67
C GLN A 36 5.92 -11.26 0.54
N PRO A 37 4.79 -10.57 0.30
CA PRO A 37 4.69 -9.58 -0.77
C PRO A 37 5.71 -8.46 -0.58
N THR A 38 6.18 -7.86 -1.67
CA THR A 38 6.99 -6.63 -1.61
C THR A 38 6.13 -5.43 -1.24
N LEU A 39 6.76 -4.29 -0.91
CA LEU A 39 6.06 -3.02 -0.70
C LEU A 39 5.26 -2.61 -1.95
N ALA A 40 5.79 -2.84 -3.15
CA ALA A 40 5.09 -2.58 -4.40
C ALA A 40 3.83 -3.46 -4.55
N ASP A 41 3.94 -4.75 -4.20
CA ASP A 41 2.79 -5.66 -4.23
C ASP A 41 1.70 -5.21 -3.24
N LEU A 42 2.10 -4.86 -2.00
CA LEU A 42 1.19 -4.33 -0.98
C LEU A 42 0.50 -3.04 -1.44
N LEU A 43 1.25 -2.08 -1.98
CA LEU A 43 0.71 -0.82 -2.50
C LEU A 43 -0.24 -1.01 -3.69
N THR A 44 -0.03 -2.08 -4.48
CA THR A 44 -0.89 -2.42 -5.60
C THR A 44 -2.25 -2.97 -5.15
N ILE A 45 -2.28 -3.78 -4.09
CA ILE A 45 -3.52 -4.41 -3.59
C ILE A 45 -4.27 -3.55 -2.57
N GLU A 46 -3.59 -2.65 -1.86
CA GLU A 46 -4.17 -1.82 -0.80
C GLU A 46 -4.92 -0.61 -1.40
N SER A 47 -6.14 -0.87 -1.89
CA SER A 47 -7.01 0.12 -2.56
C SER A 47 -7.20 1.44 -1.79
N SER A 48 -7.13 1.39 -0.46
CA SER A 48 -7.26 2.56 0.41
C SER A 48 -6.10 3.56 0.27
N THR A 49 -5.03 3.20 -0.44
CA THR A 49 -3.80 3.99 -0.63
C THR A 49 -3.49 4.28 -2.11
N SER A 50 -4.41 3.95 -3.01
CA SER A 50 -4.20 4.01 -4.46
C SER A 50 -3.78 5.39 -4.98
N ILE A 51 -4.26 6.49 -4.38
CA ILE A 51 -3.88 7.85 -4.79
C ILE A 51 -2.39 8.10 -4.49
N PHE A 52 -1.92 7.74 -3.29
CA PHE A 52 -0.50 7.86 -2.95
C PHE A 52 0.35 7.04 -3.92
N TYR A 53 -0.03 5.78 -4.16
CA TYR A 53 0.75 4.92 -5.03
C TYR A 53 0.75 5.41 -6.48
N SER A 54 -0.34 6.02 -6.96
CA SER A 54 -0.39 6.64 -8.29
C SER A 54 0.65 7.74 -8.48
N TYR A 55 0.92 8.55 -7.44
CA TYR A 55 1.99 9.55 -7.46
C TYR A 55 3.37 8.90 -7.40
N ALA A 56 3.55 7.97 -6.47
CA ALA A 56 4.84 7.38 -6.21
C ALA A 56 5.35 6.54 -7.39
N ARG A 57 4.46 5.80 -8.09
CA ARG A 57 4.82 4.87 -9.18
C ARG A 57 5.45 5.55 -10.39
N GLU A 58 5.08 6.81 -10.67
CA GLU A 58 5.59 7.59 -11.80
C GLU A 58 7.02 8.16 -11.57
N LEU A 59 7.57 7.95 -10.37
CA LEU A 59 8.88 8.43 -9.98
C LEU A 59 9.93 7.32 -10.07
N THR A 60 11.18 7.68 -10.33
CA THR A 60 12.31 6.74 -10.33
C THR A 60 12.51 6.07 -8.96
N LEU A 61 12.14 6.76 -7.88
CA LEU A 61 12.23 6.23 -6.52
C LEU A 61 11.28 5.04 -6.26
N SER A 62 10.25 4.85 -7.10
CA SER A 62 9.33 3.72 -7.01
C SER A 62 10.02 2.36 -7.12
N ASN A 63 11.18 2.31 -7.79
CA ASN A 63 12.04 1.13 -7.88
C ASN A 63 12.43 0.57 -6.51
N MET A 64 12.53 1.41 -5.47
CA MET A 64 12.83 0.97 -4.11
C MET A 64 11.72 0.12 -3.47
N PHE A 65 10.47 0.27 -3.93
CA PHE A 65 9.34 -0.52 -3.41
C PHE A 65 9.36 -1.96 -3.90
N SER A 66 10.04 -2.26 -5.00
CA SER A 66 10.19 -3.61 -5.55
C SER A 66 11.58 -4.21 -5.31
N ASP A 67 12.56 -3.42 -4.88
CA ASP A 67 13.93 -3.89 -4.63
C ASP A 67 14.00 -4.66 -3.31
N SER A 68 14.20 -5.98 -3.40
CA SER A 68 14.31 -6.88 -2.25
C SER A 68 15.55 -6.65 -1.39
N ASN A 69 16.55 -5.91 -1.88
CA ASN A 69 17.74 -5.57 -1.12
C ASN A 69 17.57 -4.28 -0.31
N LYS A 70 16.47 -3.54 -0.53
CA LYS A 70 16.12 -2.39 0.29
C LYS A 70 15.28 -2.85 1.46
N ALA A 71 15.48 -2.21 2.60
CA ALA A 71 14.68 -2.42 3.79
C ALA A 71 14.24 -1.03 4.24
N ILE A 72 13.04 -0.60 3.84
CA ILE A 72 12.55 0.76 4.10
C ILE A 72 11.25 0.76 4.91
N THR A 73 10.94 1.88 5.54
CA THR A 73 9.64 2.13 6.15
C THR A 73 8.90 3.17 5.33
N VAL A 74 7.65 2.89 4.98
CA VAL A 74 6.80 3.80 4.21
C VAL A 74 5.56 4.13 5.02
N PHE A 75 5.32 5.41 5.25
CA PHE A 75 4.10 5.92 5.88
C PHE A 75 3.11 6.34 4.80
N VAL A 76 2.12 5.52 4.53
CA VAL A 76 1.26 5.67 3.37
C VAL A 76 -0.07 6.34 3.76
N PRO A 77 -0.35 7.56 3.27
CA PRO A 77 -1.61 8.22 3.52
C PRO A 77 -2.76 7.50 2.82
N THR A 78 -3.89 7.38 3.53
CA THR A 78 -5.14 6.93 2.91
C THR A 78 -5.60 7.91 1.82
N ASN A 79 -6.40 7.41 0.88
CA ASN A 79 -7.03 8.24 -0.16
C ASN A 79 -7.80 9.42 0.46
N LYS A 80 -8.50 9.19 1.57
CA LYS A 80 -9.19 10.24 2.33
C LYS A 80 -8.23 11.32 2.80
N ALA A 81 -7.07 10.94 3.34
CA ALA A 81 -6.04 11.88 3.79
C ALA A 81 -5.49 12.72 2.62
N VAL A 82 -5.17 12.09 1.49
CA VAL A 82 -4.67 12.80 0.29
C VAL A 82 -5.74 13.72 -0.31
N MET A 83 -7.01 13.29 -0.29
CA MET A 83 -8.12 14.12 -0.77
C MET A 83 -8.36 15.36 0.10
N ALA A 84 -8.10 15.26 1.41
CA ALA A 84 -8.26 16.35 2.38
C ALA A 84 -7.17 17.43 2.30
N LEU A 85 -6.09 17.20 1.53
CA LEU A 85 -5.09 18.22 1.26
C LEU A 85 -5.71 19.46 0.60
N SER A 86 -5.38 20.64 1.12
CA SER A 86 -5.78 21.93 0.56
C SER A 86 -5.18 22.18 -0.83
N ARG A 87 -3.96 21.68 -1.06
CA ARG A 87 -3.27 21.68 -2.36
C ARG A 87 -2.80 20.28 -2.72
N LYS A 88 -2.89 19.91 -3.98
CA LYS A 88 -2.45 18.59 -4.45
C LYS A 88 -0.92 18.51 -4.51
N PRO A 89 -0.32 17.31 -4.35
CA PRO A 89 1.14 17.15 -4.31
C PRO A 89 1.89 17.78 -5.49
N HIS A 90 1.33 17.72 -6.69
CA HIS A 90 1.93 18.30 -7.90
C HIS A 90 1.90 19.84 -7.94
N GLN A 91 1.03 20.48 -7.16
CA GLN A 91 0.88 21.94 -7.17
C GLN A 91 1.97 22.67 -6.37
N GLY A 92 2.77 21.94 -5.58
CA GLY A 92 3.88 22.49 -4.79
C GLY A 92 3.44 23.45 -3.67
N PRO A 93 4.33 24.34 -3.21
CA PRO A 93 3.98 25.51 -2.40
C PRO A 93 3.31 26.60 -3.25
N ALA A 94 2.60 27.55 -2.62
CA ALA A 94 1.91 28.61 -3.34
C ALA A 94 2.93 29.42 -4.16
N PRO A 95 2.69 29.65 -5.46
CA PRO A 95 3.60 30.47 -6.26
C PRO A 95 3.67 31.87 -5.66
N VAL A 96 4.88 32.42 -5.61
CA VAL A 96 5.04 33.86 -5.40
C VAL A 96 4.59 34.50 -6.72
N ASP A 97 3.59 35.37 -6.67
CA ASP A 97 3.12 36.07 -7.87
C ASP A 97 4.19 37.09 -8.30
N ASP A 98 5.11 36.63 -9.15
CA ASP A 98 6.23 37.38 -9.71
C ASP A 98 6.02 37.73 -11.19
N GLY A 99 4.85 37.38 -11.76
CA GLY A 99 4.50 37.63 -13.16
C GLY A 99 5.29 36.79 -14.16
N ILE A 100 5.98 35.74 -13.72
CA ILE A 100 6.77 34.85 -14.60
C ILE A 100 5.84 33.87 -15.33
N VAL A 101 5.90 33.88 -16.67
CA VAL A 101 5.28 32.86 -17.51
C VAL A 101 6.28 31.74 -17.74
N ILE A 102 5.99 30.55 -17.23
CA ILE A 102 6.79 29.34 -17.43
C ILE A 102 6.28 28.54 -18.64
N THR A 103 7.15 27.74 -19.25
CA THR A 103 6.73 26.82 -20.33
C THR A 103 5.99 25.59 -19.78
N ASP A 104 5.32 24.85 -20.65
CA ASP A 104 4.66 23.59 -20.28
C ASP A 104 5.67 22.55 -19.76
N GLU A 105 6.87 22.46 -20.37
CA GLU A 105 7.92 21.55 -19.91
C GLU A 105 8.48 21.92 -18.53
N GLU A 106 8.59 23.22 -18.25
CA GLU A 106 9.00 23.72 -16.93
C GLU A 106 7.92 23.43 -15.89
N PHE A 107 6.65 23.61 -16.24
CA PHE A 107 5.52 23.27 -15.37
C PHE A 107 5.51 21.77 -15.05
N ASP A 108 5.67 20.92 -16.04
CA ASP A 108 5.71 19.46 -15.86
C ASP A 108 6.90 19.03 -14.99
N SER A 109 8.07 19.64 -15.20
CA SER A 109 9.27 19.38 -14.41
C SER A 109 9.08 19.78 -12.94
N GLN A 110 8.50 20.95 -12.69
CA GLN A 110 8.17 21.43 -11.34
C GLN A 110 7.12 20.54 -10.68
N SER A 111 6.07 20.17 -11.42
CA SER A 111 5.01 19.27 -10.98
C SER A 111 5.60 17.93 -10.51
N LYS A 112 6.49 17.33 -11.31
CA LYS A 112 7.18 16.08 -10.95
C LYS A 112 8.07 16.24 -9.73
N ALA A 113 8.86 17.32 -9.65
CA ALA A 113 9.72 17.60 -8.49
C ALA A 113 8.92 17.79 -7.19
N ASN A 114 7.76 18.44 -7.27
CA ASN A 114 6.86 18.60 -6.12
C ASN A 114 6.32 17.24 -5.64
N VAL A 115 5.89 16.39 -6.56
CA VAL A 115 5.43 15.03 -6.25
C VAL A 115 6.57 14.23 -5.62
N GLU A 116 7.79 14.29 -6.16
CA GLU A 116 8.96 13.59 -5.62
C GLU A 116 9.29 14.01 -4.20
N LYS A 117 9.28 15.32 -3.91
CA LYS A 117 9.47 15.84 -2.55
C LYS A 117 8.37 15.36 -1.60
N TRP A 118 7.11 15.40 -2.04
CA TRP A 118 5.98 14.93 -1.23
C TRP A 118 6.06 13.44 -0.92
N VAL A 119 6.38 12.59 -1.91
CA VAL A 119 6.54 11.14 -1.70
C VAL A 119 7.75 10.84 -0.79
N SER A 120 8.86 11.54 -0.98
CA SER A 120 10.08 11.35 -0.17
C SER A 120 9.85 11.67 1.32
N ALA A 121 8.97 12.62 1.62
CA ALA A 121 8.55 12.95 2.98
C ALA A 121 7.76 11.83 3.70
N HIS A 122 7.43 10.75 3.01
CA HIS A 122 6.71 9.59 3.54
C HIS A 122 7.61 8.35 3.69
N ILE A 123 8.90 8.45 3.38
CA ILE A 123 9.81 7.30 3.34
C ILE A 123 10.97 7.51 4.31
N VAL A 124 11.20 6.51 5.16
CA VAL A 124 12.40 6.40 6.01
C VAL A 124 13.27 5.27 5.44
N PRO A 125 14.56 5.51 5.11
CA PRO A 125 15.43 4.55 4.44
C PRO A 125 15.96 3.43 5.37
N GLN A 126 15.13 2.94 6.28
CA GLN A 126 15.35 1.76 7.12
C GLN A 126 14.00 1.16 7.57
N SER A 127 13.92 -0.15 7.75
CA SER A 127 12.68 -0.86 8.10
C SER A 127 12.46 -1.04 9.61
N SER A 128 13.53 -1.08 10.39
CA SER A 128 13.46 -1.22 11.85
C SER A 128 13.37 0.17 12.47
N ILE A 129 12.16 0.59 12.80
CA ILE A 129 11.91 1.85 13.51
C ILE A 129 11.39 1.59 14.92
N ASP A 130 11.92 2.35 15.85
CA ASP A 130 11.53 2.46 17.25
C ASP A 130 10.84 3.82 17.41
N PHE A 131 9.59 3.81 17.87
CA PHE A 131 8.78 5.03 17.93
C PHE A 131 9.21 5.99 19.05
N THR A 132 10.21 5.63 19.86
CA THR A 132 10.84 6.54 20.83
C THR A 132 11.95 7.40 20.22
N GLN A 133 12.40 7.07 19.00
CA GLN A 133 13.51 7.73 18.32
C GLN A 133 13.05 8.68 17.21
N THR A 134 14.00 9.47 16.70
CA THR A 134 13.80 10.35 15.54
C THR A 134 14.58 9.80 14.36
N TYR A 135 13.99 9.85 13.18
CA TYR A 135 14.59 9.33 11.95
C TYR A 135 14.67 10.39 10.86
N THR A 136 15.65 10.27 9.98
CA THR A 136 15.74 11.10 8.77
C THR A 136 14.99 10.43 7.64
N ARG A 137 14.12 11.18 6.98
CA ARG A 137 13.36 10.74 5.80
C ARG A 137 14.15 10.96 4.51
N LEU A 138 13.67 10.46 3.38
CA LEU A 138 14.32 10.67 2.09
C LEU A 138 14.38 12.14 1.65
N ASP A 139 13.47 12.99 2.12
CA ASP A 139 13.51 14.43 1.87
C ASP A 139 14.54 15.18 2.75
N GLY A 140 15.33 14.46 3.54
CA GLY A 140 16.34 15.00 4.44
C GLY A 140 15.81 15.58 5.75
N LYS A 141 14.48 15.61 5.95
CA LYS A 141 13.85 16.12 7.18
C LYS A 141 13.67 15.00 8.21
N SER A 142 13.56 15.40 9.46
CA SER A 142 13.34 14.47 10.57
C SER A 142 11.86 14.12 10.76
N ILE A 143 11.59 12.88 11.16
CA ILE A 143 10.29 12.39 11.63
C ILE A 143 10.44 11.90 13.07
N SER A 144 9.51 12.32 13.93
CA SER A 144 9.41 11.91 15.33
C SER A 144 7.97 11.54 15.66
N PHE A 145 7.79 10.85 16.78
CA PHE A 145 6.50 10.31 17.19
C PHE A 145 6.17 10.77 18.61
N ALA A 146 4.93 11.21 18.82
CA ALA A 146 4.43 11.63 20.12
C ALA A 146 3.38 10.63 20.63
N PRO A 147 3.22 10.44 21.95
CA PRO A 147 2.15 9.61 22.49
C PRO A 147 0.76 10.10 22.06
N SER A 148 -0.09 9.17 21.62
CA SER A 148 -1.48 9.45 21.28
C SER A 148 -2.32 9.64 22.54
N LYS A 149 -3.18 10.66 22.55
CA LYS A 149 -4.15 10.91 23.64
C LYS A 149 -5.18 9.78 23.79
N LYS A 150 -5.32 8.94 22.76
CA LYS A 150 -6.23 7.79 22.72
C LYS A 150 -5.49 6.45 22.91
N ALA A 151 -4.23 6.49 23.35
CA ALA A 151 -3.43 5.29 23.53
C ALA A 151 -4.06 4.37 24.60
N ASP A 152 -4.45 3.17 24.17
CA ASP A 152 -4.78 2.07 25.05
C ASP A 152 -3.50 1.22 25.24
N SER A 153 -3.15 0.90 26.48
CA SER A 153 -1.97 0.08 26.77
C SER A 153 -2.04 -1.32 26.15
N ASN A 154 -3.24 -1.79 25.79
CA ASN A 154 -3.46 -3.11 25.18
C ASN A 154 -3.33 -3.11 23.65
N THR A 155 -3.17 -1.95 22.99
CA THR A 155 -3.01 -1.90 21.53
C THR A 155 -1.53 -1.89 21.13
N PRO A 156 -1.18 -2.26 19.87
CA PRO A 156 0.21 -2.27 19.41
C PRO A 156 0.88 -0.89 19.50
N GLU A 157 2.20 -0.86 19.69
CA GLU A 157 2.97 0.38 19.88
C GLU A 157 2.74 1.43 18.79
N TRP A 158 2.79 1.02 17.52
CA TRP A 158 2.55 1.91 16.38
C TRP A 158 1.19 2.63 16.44
N SER A 159 0.17 2.02 17.05
CA SER A 159 -1.18 2.61 17.18
C SER A 159 -1.28 3.62 18.32
N ARG A 160 -0.30 3.63 19.23
CA ARG A 160 -0.26 4.48 20.43
C ARG A 160 0.50 5.78 20.20
N VAL A 161 0.95 6.03 18.97
CA VAL A 161 1.70 7.24 18.64
C VAL A 161 1.04 8.03 17.51
N VAL A 162 1.38 9.32 17.45
CA VAL A 162 1.03 10.23 16.37
C VAL A 162 2.30 10.79 15.73
N ILE A 163 2.24 11.03 14.43
CA ILE A 163 3.29 11.66 13.64
C ILE A 163 2.94 13.15 13.49
N GLY A 164 3.91 14.02 13.78
CA GLY A 164 3.68 15.47 13.78
C GLY A 164 2.57 15.87 14.76
N ASP A 165 1.65 16.72 14.32
CA ASP A 165 0.64 17.29 15.22
C ASP A 165 -0.57 16.37 15.45
N ASN A 166 -1.00 15.58 14.46
CA ASN A 166 -2.26 14.83 14.56
C ASN A 166 -2.41 13.66 13.55
N VAL A 167 -1.33 13.12 13.02
CA VAL A 167 -1.40 12.02 12.05
C VAL A 167 -1.30 10.68 12.78
N HIS A 168 -2.33 9.85 12.70
CA HIS A 168 -2.38 8.55 13.38
C HIS A 168 -2.00 7.42 12.43
N ILE A 169 -1.30 6.42 12.97
CA ILE A 169 -1.09 5.16 12.28
C ILE A 169 -2.31 4.27 12.52
N ILE A 170 -2.98 3.87 11.45
CA ILE A 170 -4.22 3.10 11.51
C ILE A 170 -4.02 1.62 11.19
N ALA A 171 -2.93 1.26 10.51
CA ALA A 171 -2.57 -0.12 10.25
C ALA A 171 -1.08 -0.29 9.96
N LYS A 172 -0.58 -1.50 10.18
CA LYS A 172 0.76 -1.96 9.79
C LYS A 172 0.63 -3.12 8.79
N ARG A 173 1.52 -3.17 7.81
CA ARG A 173 1.75 -4.32 6.92
C ARG A 173 3.25 -4.59 6.84
N GLU A 174 3.62 -5.85 6.91
CA GLU A 174 5.00 -6.28 6.72
C GLU A 174 5.17 -6.76 5.28
N ALA A 175 6.26 -6.32 4.66
CA ALA A 175 6.68 -6.72 3.33
C ALA A 175 8.04 -7.41 3.42
N SER A 176 8.38 -8.18 2.38
CA SER A 176 9.70 -8.80 2.27
C SER A 176 10.86 -7.80 2.24
N ASN A 177 10.59 -6.55 1.82
CA ASN A 177 11.58 -5.48 1.68
C ASN A 177 11.26 -4.22 2.52
N GLY A 178 10.47 -4.38 3.59
CA GLY A 178 10.21 -3.27 4.50
C GLY A 178 8.91 -3.35 5.28
N VAL A 179 8.50 -2.19 5.80
CA VAL A 179 7.26 -2.04 6.57
C VAL A 179 6.44 -0.89 6.00
N LEU A 180 5.14 -1.13 5.85
CA LEU A 180 4.18 -0.14 5.40
C LEU A 180 3.24 0.19 6.56
N TYR A 181 3.19 1.46 6.96
CA TYR A 181 2.27 2.00 7.95
C TYR A 181 1.21 2.85 7.25
N LEU A 182 -0.05 2.48 7.35
CA LEU A 182 -1.15 3.31 6.83
C LEU A 182 -1.41 4.44 7.82
N ILE A 183 -1.56 5.66 7.32
CA ILE A 183 -1.80 6.86 8.12
C ILE A 183 -3.07 7.60 7.68
N ASP A 184 -3.77 8.21 8.65
CA ASP A 184 -5.04 8.93 8.41
C ASP A 184 -4.87 10.42 8.05
N GLY A 185 -3.62 10.88 7.96
CA GLY A 185 -3.21 12.20 7.49
C GLY A 185 -2.03 12.09 6.53
N THR A 186 -1.46 13.21 6.12
CA THR A 186 -0.25 13.27 5.29
C THR A 186 0.89 13.87 6.09
N ILE A 187 2.13 13.42 5.85
CA ILE A 187 3.28 14.01 6.52
C ILE A 187 3.66 15.31 5.80
N SER A 188 3.87 16.39 6.57
CA SER A 188 4.30 17.67 6.04
C SER A 188 5.69 17.58 5.38
N PHE A 189 5.86 18.31 4.29
CA PHE A 189 7.09 18.43 3.51
C PHE A 189 7.51 19.89 3.30
N ASP A 190 6.77 20.84 3.86
CA ASP A 190 7.04 22.28 3.85
C ASP A 190 8.18 22.64 4.80
#